data_AF-A0A7S2CKD2-F1
#
_entry.id   AF-A0A7S2CKD2-F1
#
_cell.length_a   1.000
_cell.length_b   1.000
_cell.length_c   1.000
_cell.angle_alpha   90.00
_cell.angle_beta   90.00
_cell.angle_gamma   90.00
#
_symmetry.space_group_name_H-M   'P 1'
#
loop_
_entity.id
_entity.type
_entity.pdbx_description
1 polymer ?
#
loop_
_entity_poly.entity_id
_entity_poly.type
_entity_poly.pdbx_seq_one_letter_code
_entity_poly.pdbx_strand_id
1 'polypeptide(L)'
;KKTEAFAAASGSPIRFGGKFHVPIVEGVRHKEDGVKRVVMISTGTGVGPLVGAAEEALRIPDYPPIDILACYRSRDEVCFAPQLDALAAEHPGRLKWRSVISSEDGGRISASAKNLEHLTAAVAGFKKPGGGIDTHFHLIGNGAMVNEFKAGLVQGGVPEARVTIEMYFNHKAEPDPTAVDAIATTVSAALAKAKAKAPAPVAA
;
A
#
# COMPACT_ATOMS: atom_id res chain seq x y z
N LYS A 1 22.25 -5.60 25.69
CA LYS A 1 21.23 -5.56 26.76
C LYS A 1 19.78 -5.78 26.30
N LYS A 2 19.20 -5.11 25.28
CA LYS A 2 17.87 -5.51 24.72
C LYS A 2 17.94 -6.62 23.65
N THR A 3 19.03 -6.66 22.88
CA THR A 3 19.20 -7.59 21.74
C THR A 3 19.52 -9.03 22.18
N GLU A 4 20.16 -9.22 23.33
CA GLU A 4 20.50 -10.56 23.87
C GLU A 4 19.27 -11.29 24.42
N ALA A 5 18.22 -10.56 24.83
CA ALA A 5 16.99 -11.14 25.38
C ALA A 5 16.14 -11.87 24.32
N PHE A 6 16.40 -11.65 23.04
CA PHE A 6 15.73 -12.30 21.92
C PHE A 6 16.68 -13.19 21.09
N ALA A 7 17.89 -13.43 21.58
CA ALA A 7 18.81 -14.36 20.95
C ALA A 7 18.28 -15.79 21.11
N ALA A 8 17.73 -16.34 20.03
CA ALA A 8 17.30 -17.73 19.98
C ALA A 8 18.45 -18.59 19.45
N ALA A 9 18.84 -19.61 20.22
CA ALA A 9 19.75 -20.64 19.73
C ALA A 9 19.05 -21.50 18.66
N SER A 10 19.81 -22.12 17.75
CA SER A 10 19.26 -23.11 16.82
C SER A 10 18.52 -24.22 17.59
N GLY A 11 17.32 -24.57 17.14
CA GLY A 11 16.44 -25.53 17.82
C GLY A 11 15.56 -24.96 18.94
N SER A 12 15.63 -23.65 19.22
CA SER A 12 14.70 -23.00 20.15
C SER A 12 13.26 -23.14 19.63
N PRO A 13 12.32 -23.65 20.43
CA PRO A 13 10.94 -23.79 19.99
C PRO A 13 10.29 -22.41 19.84
N ILE A 14 9.76 -22.14 18.66
CA ILE A 14 8.95 -20.96 18.38
C ILE A 14 7.48 -21.33 18.53
N ARG A 15 6.77 -20.57 19.37
CA ARG A 15 5.31 -20.69 19.51
C ARG A 15 4.65 -19.53 18.77
N PHE A 16 3.86 -19.85 17.75
CA PHE A 16 2.96 -18.89 17.13
C PHE A 16 1.73 -18.74 18.03
N GLY A 17 1.40 -17.50 18.39
CA GLY A 17 0.28 -17.20 19.28
C GLY A 17 -0.63 -16.15 18.66
N GLY A 18 -1.95 -16.42 18.65
CA GLY A 18 -3.03 -15.46 18.43
C GLY A 18 -2.98 -14.63 17.14
N LYS A 19 -3.98 -13.75 16.99
CA LYS A 19 -3.94 -12.69 15.97
C LYS A 19 -3.09 -11.54 16.49
N PHE A 20 -2.14 -11.07 15.69
CA PHE A 20 -1.45 -9.80 15.93
C PHE A 20 -2.14 -8.72 15.10
N HIS A 21 -2.79 -7.76 15.76
CA HIS A 21 -3.69 -6.79 15.12
C HIS A 21 -4.79 -7.44 14.25
N VAL A 22 -5.45 -6.64 13.42
CA VAL A 22 -6.39 -7.11 12.40
C VAL A 22 -5.57 -7.57 11.19
N PRO A 23 -5.67 -8.83 10.75
CA PRO A 23 -5.04 -9.30 9.52
C PRO A 23 -5.38 -8.39 8.34
N ILE A 24 -4.41 -8.15 7.45
CA ILE A 24 -4.57 -7.17 6.37
C ILE A 24 -5.78 -7.51 5.48
N VAL A 25 -5.95 -8.78 5.12
CA VAL A 25 -7.08 -9.25 4.31
C VAL A 25 -8.42 -8.99 5.00
N GLU A 26 -8.50 -9.14 6.33
CA GLU A 26 -9.70 -8.84 7.14
C GLU A 26 -9.93 -7.33 7.29
N GLY A 27 -8.85 -6.54 7.39
CA GLY A 27 -8.90 -5.09 7.57
C GLY A 27 -9.21 -4.33 6.29
N VAL A 28 -8.90 -4.91 5.13
CA VAL A 28 -9.32 -4.43 3.82
C VAL A 28 -10.74 -4.92 3.57
N ARG A 29 -11.70 -4.01 3.70
CA ARG A 29 -13.12 -4.26 3.47
C ARG A 29 -13.38 -4.83 2.07
N HIS A 30 -14.31 -5.78 1.97
CA HIS A 30 -14.52 -6.60 0.77
C HIS A 30 -15.17 -5.83 -0.39
N LYS A 31 -15.28 -6.47 -1.55
CA LYS A 31 -15.97 -5.95 -2.75
C LYS A 31 -17.40 -5.47 -2.47
N GLU A 32 -18.06 -6.07 -1.48
CA GLU A 32 -19.40 -5.73 -0.98
C GLU A 32 -19.44 -4.34 -0.33
N ASP A 33 -18.35 -3.89 0.29
CA ASP A 33 -18.17 -2.51 0.78
C ASP A 33 -17.86 -1.53 -0.38
N GLY A 34 -17.85 -2.04 -1.61
CA GLY A 34 -17.49 -1.32 -2.82
C GLY A 34 -16.01 -1.01 -2.90
N VAL A 35 -15.12 -1.91 -2.43
CA VAL A 35 -13.69 -1.85 -2.75
C VAL A 35 -13.45 -2.60 -4.07
N LYS A 36 -12.77 -1.97 -5.02
CA LYS A 36 -12.41 -2.53 -6.32
C LYS A 36 -10.91 -2.63 -6.54
N ARG A 37 -10.10 -2.08 -5.63
CA ARG A 37 -8.63 -2.17 -5.68
C ARG A 37 -8.03 -2.00 -4.29
N VAL A 38 -6.90 -2.64 -4.06
CA VAL A 38 -6.10 -2.50 -2.84
C VAL A 38 -4.71 -2.03 -3.23
N VAL A 39 -4.25 -0.95 -2.60
CA VAL A 39 -2.88 -0.47 -2.74
C VAL A 39 -2.18 -0.66 -1.41
N MET A 40 -1.09 -1.43 -1.42
CA MET A 40 -0.30 -1.72 -0.23
C MET A 40 1.06 -1.04 -0.36
N ILE A 41 1.40 -0.17 0.58
CA ILE A 41 2.61 0.64 0.54
C ILE A 41 3.47 0.29 1.75
N SER A 42 4.72 -0.11 1.50
CA SER A 42 5.64 -0.48 2.56
C SER A 42 6.99 0.22 2.49
N THR A 43 7.69 0.22 3.63
CA THR A 43 9.14 0.48 3.69
C THR A 43 9.87 -0.68 4.33
N GLY A 44 11.01 -1.09 3.76
CA GLY A 44 11.89 -2.12 4.31
C GLY A 44 11.16 -3.45 4.56
N THR A 45 11.34 -4.02 5.75
CA THR A 45 10.74 -5.31 6.14
C THR A 45 9.22 -5.31 6.24
N GLY A 46 8.57 -4.14 6.16
CA GLY A 46 7.11 -4.03 6.09
C GLY A 46 6.49 -4.73 4.87
N VAL A 47 7.28 -5.09 3.85
CA VAL A 47 6.79 -5.92 2.73
C VAL A 47 6.38 -7.33 3.16
N GLY A 48 6.96 -7.88 4.24
CA GLY A 48 6.74 -9.27 4.66
C GLY A 48 5.26 -9.60 4.87
N PRO A 49 4.52 -8.85 5.70
CA PRO A 49 3.08 -9.03 5.85
C PRO A 49 2.30 -8.80 4.55
N LEU A 50 2.76 -7.92 3.66
CA LEU A 50 2.09 -7.69 2.38
C LEU A 50 2.16 -8.92 1.46
N VAL A 51 3.29 -9.64 1.48
CA VAL A 51 3.42 -10.91 0.73
C VAL A 51 2.40 -11.92 1.23
N GLY A 52 2.36 -12.16 2.54
CA GLY A 52 1.39 -13.11 3.12
C GLY A 52 -0.06 -12.69 2.88
N ALA A 53 -0.37 -11.39 2.97
CA ALA A 53 -1.69 -10.86 2.65
C ALA A 53 -2.05 -11.04 1.17
N ALA A 54 -1.11 -10.85 0.25
CA ALA A 54 -1.33 -11.07 -1.17
C ALA A 54 -1.58 -12.56 -1.48
N GLU A 55 -0.78 -13.47 -0.91
CA GLU A 55 -0.98 -14.92 -1.06
C GLU A 55 -2.35 -15.38 -0.53
N GLU A 56 -2.80 -14.82 0.59
CA GLU A 56 -4.14 -15.09 1.13
C GLU A 56 -5.24 -14.51 0.26
N ALA A 57 -5.14 -13.24 -0.12
CA ALA A 57 -6.10 -12.55 -0.95
C ALA A 57 -6.28 -13.19 -2.33
N LEU A 58 -5.19 -13.65 -2.97
CA LEU A 58 -5.25 -14.25 -4.29
C LEU A 58 -5.97 -15.60 -4.30
N ARG A 59 -6.00 -16.32 -3.17
CA ARG A 59 -6.80 -17.54 -2.98
C ARG A 59 -8.31 -17.27 -2.89
N ILE A 60 -8.72 -16.02 -2.67
CA ILE A 60 -10.12 -15.61 -2.61
C ILE A 60 -10.55 -15.15 -4.03
N PRO A 61 -11.47 -15.86 -4.72
CA PRO A 61 -11.79 -15.60 -6.13
C PRO A 61 -12.24 -14.16 -6.44
N ASP A 62 -12.98 -13.54 -5.52
CA ASP A 62 -13.56 -12.20 -5.70
C ASP A 62 -12.80 -11.08 -4.97
N TYR A 63 -11.61 -11.37 -4.43
CA TYR A 63 -10.82 -10.34 -3.77
C TYR A 63 -10.31 -9.29 -4.78
N PRO A 64 -10.39 -7.99 -4.45
CA PRO A 64 -9.98 -6.94 -5.38
C PRO A 64 -8.50 -7.06 -5.79
N PRO A 65 -8.13 -6.65 -7.02
CA PRO A 65 -6.73 -6.62 -7.44
C PRO A 65 -5.86 -5.78 -6.51
N ILE A 66 -4.61 -6.23 -6.35
CA ILE A 66 -3.63 -5.68 -5.42
C ILE A 66 -2.47 -5.05 -6.20
N ASP A 67 -2.08 -3.85 -5.79
CA ASP A 67 -0.85 -3.18 -6.20
C ASP A 67 0.05 -3.00 -4.97
N ILE A 68 1.27 -3.55 -5.00
CA ILE A 68 2.26 -3.42 -3.92
C ILE A 68 3.36 -2.44 -4.33
N LEU A 69 3.64 -1.46 -3.48
CA LEU A 69 4.75 -0.52 -3.63
C LEU A 69 5.67 -0.58 -2.41
N ALA A 70 6.85 -1.17 -2.58
CA ALA A 70 7.80 -1.38 -1.50
C ALA A 70 9.02 -0.47 -1.64
N CYS A 71 9.29 0.38 -0.65
CA CYS A 71 10.44 1.28 -0.64
C CYS A 71 11.62 0.69 0.15
N TYR A 72 12.81 0.74 -0.44
CA TYR A 72 14.07 0.33 0.17
C TYR A 72 15.09 1.47 0.09
N ARG A 73 16.17 1.39 0.88
CA ARG A 73 17.27 2.33 0.72
C ARG A 73 18.09 1.97 -0.52
N SER A 74 18.53 0.72 -0.59
CA SER A 74 19.40 0.18 -1.63
C SER A 74 18.85 -1.15 -2.17
N ARG A 75 19.37 -1.59 -3.32
CA ARG A 75 18.87 -2.76 -4.05
C ARG A 75 19.11 -4.09 -3.31
N ASP A 76 20.18 -4.17 -2.54
CA ASP A 76 20.53 -5.33 -1.71
C ASP A 76 19.60 -5.52 -0.50
N GLU A 77 18.84 -4.49 -0.10
CA GLU A 77 17.81 -4.60 0.94
C GLU A 77 16.47 -5.16 0.42
N VAL A 78 16.31 -5.27 -0.90
CA VAL A 78 15.05 -5.74 -1.50
C VAL A 78 14.84 -7.20 -1.11
N CYS A 79 13.83 -7.43 -0.28
CA CYS A 79 13.40 -8.75 0.11
C CYS A 79 12.16 -9.18 -0.69
N PHE A 80 11.98 -10.50 -0.81
CA PHE A 80 10.84 -11.14 -1.48
C PHE A 80 10.65 -10.85 -2.98
N ALA A 81 11.62 -10.24 -3.66
CA ALA A 81 11.47 -9.94 -5.09
C ALA A 81 11.19 -11.18 -5.95
N PRO A 82 11.97 -12.29 -5.86
CA PRO A 82 11.67 -13.50 -6.64
C PRO A 82 10.27 -14.08 -6.36
N GLN A 83 9.84 -14.02 -5.10
CA GLN A 83 8.53 -14.51 -4.66
C GLN A 83 7.40 -13.64 -5.23
N LEU A 84 7.53 -12.32 -5.16
CA LEU A 84 6.54 -11.38 -5.70
C LEU A 84 6.49 -11.41 -7.23
N ASP A 85 7.63 -11.61 -7.90
CA ASP A 85 7.69 -11.80 -9.35
C ASP A 85 6.96 -13.08 -9.76
N ALA A 86 7.21 -14.20 -9.08
CA ALA A 86 6.52 -15.45 -9.32
C ALA A 86 5.01 -15.33 -9.06
N LEU A 87 4.61 -14.75 -7.92
CA LEU A 87 3.21 -14.58 -7.54
C LEU A 87 2.46 -13.66 -8.53
N ALA A 88 3.10 -12.59 -9.02
CA ALA A 88 2.51 -11.71 -10.02
C ALA A 88 2.37 -12.40 -11.39
N ALA A 89 3.33 -13.25 -11.77
CA ALA A 89 3.28 -14.03 -13.00
C ALA A 89 2.18 -15.11 -12.97
N GLU A 90 1.96 -15.75 -11.81
CA GLU A 90 0.89 -16.73 -11.59
C GLU A 90 -0.51 -16.12 -11.59
N HIS A 91 -0.62 -14.83 -11.22
CA HIS A 91 -1.89 -14.12 -11.07
C HIS A 91 -1.97 -12.84 -11.92
N PRO A 92 -1.87 -12.96 -13.27
CA PRO A 92 -1.84 -11.80 -14.15
C PRO A 92 -3.12 -10.96 -14.02
N GLY A 93 -2.94 -9.66 -13.84
CA GLY A 93 -4.04 -8.70 -13.67
C GLY A 93 -4.66 -8.65 -12.27
N ARG A 94 -4.31 -9.58 -11.36
CA ARG A 94 -4.75 -9.56 -9.96
C ARG A 94 -3.68 -9.06 -8.99
N LEU A 95 -2.40 -9.25 -9.31
CA LEU A 95 -1.30 -8.69 -8.54
C LEU A 95 -0.35 -7.91 -9.45
N LYS A 96 0.06 -6.74 -8.99
CA LYS A 96 1.22 -6.00 -9.50
C LYS A 96 2.08 -5.58 -8.32
N TRP A 97 3.38 -5.54 -8.53
CA TRP A 97 4.28 -5.02 -7.52
C TRP A 97 5.44 -4.24 -8.15
N ARG A 98 6.04 -3.36 -7.36
CA ARG A 98 7.26 -2.65 -7.71
C ARG A 98 8.05 -2.31 -6.44
N SER A 99 9.38 -2.32 -6.56
CA SER A 99 10.28 -1.69 -5.61
C SER A 99 10.63 -0.25 -6.00
N VAL A 100 10.79 0.63 -5.01
CA VAL A 100 11.40 1.95 -5.13
C VAL A 100 12.70 1.94 -4.32
N ILE A 101 13.82 2.22 -4.98
CA ILE A 101 15.14 2.21 -4.36
C ILE A 101 15.56 3.66 -4.12
N SER A 102 15.40 4.15 -2.90
CA SER A 102 15.50 5.58 -2.64
C SER A 102 16.88 6.19 -2.92
N SER A 103 17.97 5.41 -2.88
CA SER A 103 19.31 5.88 -3.29
C SER A 103 19.48 6.01 -4.81
N GLU A 104 18.64 5.35 -5.60
CA GLU A 104 18.72 5.30 -7.07
C GLU A 104 17.60 6.11 -7.74
N ASP A 105 16.41 6.13 -7.13
CA ASP A 105 15.17 6.70 -7.66
C ASP A 105 14.92 8.15 -7.20
N GLY A 106 15.98 8.86 -6.81
CA GLY A 106 15.90 10.27 -6.42
C GLY A 106 15.14 10.51 -5.11
N GLY A 107 15.07 9.51 -4.23
CA GLY A 107 14.48 9.62 -2.90
C GLY A 107 13.35 8.62 -2.63
N ARG A 108 12.63 8.86 -1.52
CA ARG A 108 11.51 8.02 -1.06
C ARG A 108 10.36 8.03 -2.07
N ILE A 109 9.33 7.20 -1.81
CA ILE A 109 8.12 7.16 -2.64
C ILE A 109 7.49 8.57 -2.82
N SER A 110 7.46 9.35 -1.74
CA SER A 110 6.88 10.71 -1.71
C SER A 110 7.79 11.80 -2.32
N ALA A 111 9.02 11.47 -2.71
CA ALA A 111 10.03 12.48 -3.08
C ALA A 111 9.83 13.09 -4.49
N SER A 112 9.05 12.45 -5.36
CA SER A 112 8.82 12.96 -6.71
C SER A 112 7.51 12.47 -7.31
N ALA A 113 6.97 13.25 -8.25
CA ALA A 113 5.79 12.85 -9.04
C ALA A 113 6.02 11.53 -9.81
N LYS A 114 7.26 11.26 -10.23
CA LYS A 114 7.65 10.00 -10.88
C LYS A 114 7.46 8.80 -9.94
N ASN A 115 7.89 8.94 -8.68
CA ASN A 115 7.75 7.85 -7.70
C ASN A 115 6.27 7.64 -7.30
N LEU A 116 5.46 8.69 -7.36
CA LEU A 116 4.01 8.66 -7.12
C LEU A 116 3.18 8.25 -8.35
N GLU A 117 3.79 8.03 -9.52
CA GLU A 117 3.05 7.67 -10.75
C GLU A 117 2.24 6.37 -10.57
N HIS A 118 2.75 5.40 -9.81
CA HIS A 118 2.04 4.15 -9.49
C HIS A 118 0.79 4.40 -8.66
N LEU A 119 0.82 5.38 -7.76
CA LEU A 119 -0.35 5.81 -7.01
C LEU A 119 -1.43 6.35 -7.96
N THR A 120 -1.01 7.11 -8.98
CA THR A 120 -1.92 7.65 -10.00
C THR A 120 -2.64 6.54 -10.77
N ALA A 121 -1.90 5.52 -11.23
CA ALA A 121 -2.47 4.40 -11.97
C ALA A 121 -3.44 3.56 -11.12
N ALA A 122 -3.14 3.39 -9.83
CA ALA A 122 -4.00 2.67 -8.91
C ALA A 122 -5.32 3.42 -8.61
N VAL A 123 -5.26 4.74 -8.48
CA VAL A 123 -6.41 5.60 -8.11
C VAL A 123 -7.30 5.95 -9.31
N ALA A 124 -6.74 6.09 -10.52
CA ALA A 124 -7.47 6.59 -11.69
C ALA A 124 -8.55 5.63 -12.24
N GLY A 125 -8.58 4.37 -11.77
CA GLY A 125 -9.34 3.29 -12.42
C GLY A 125 -10.78 3.12 -11.96
N PHE A 126 -11.19 3.64 -10.80
CA PHE A 126 -12.34 3.06 -10.13
C PHE A 126 -13.17 4.11 -9.35
N LYS A 127 -14.49 4.03 -9.50
CA LYS A 127 -15.49 4.88 -8.86
C LYS A 127 -16.62 4.05 -8.30
N LYS A 128 -17.18 4.52 -7.18
CA LYS A 128 -18.58 4.26 -6.81
C LYS A 128 -19.51 5.16 -7.62
N PRO A 129 -20.68 4.68 -8.08
CA PRO A 129 -21.78 5.56 -8.49
C PRO A 129 -22.08 6.53 -7.34
N GLY A 130 -22.12 7.84 -7.61
CA GLY A 130 -22.34 8.88 -6.59
C GLY A 130 -21.10 9.67 -6.12
N GLY A 131 -19.91 9.34 -6.62
CA GLY A 131 -18.69 10.10 -6.32
C GLY A 131 -18.02 9.62 -5.04
N GLY A 132 -16.99 8.79 -5.19
CA GLY A 132 -16.18 8.28 -4.09
C GLY A 132 -15.13 7.31 -4.59
N ILE A 133 -14.06 7.15 -3.82
CA ILE A 133 -12.98 6.20 -4.12
C ILE A 133 -13.35 4.80 -3.62
N ASP A 134 -13.18 3.82 -4.48
CA ASP A 134 -13.32 2.37 -4.22
C ASP A 134 -11.94 1.69 -4.13
N THR A 135 -10.88 2.46 -3.95
CA THR A 135 -9.55 1.96 -3.62
C THR A 135 -9.35 2.00 -2.12
N HIS A 136 -8.83 0.91 -1.56
CA HIS A 136 -8.37 0.82 -0.18
C HIS A 136 -6.85 0.90 -0.13
N PHE A 137 -6.31 1.62 0.85
CA PHE A 137 -4.88 1.75 1.09
C PHE A 137 -4.49 1.04 2.38
N HIS A 138 -3.42 0.26 2.32
CA HIS A 138 -2.78 -0.30 3.50
C HIS A 138 -1.33 0.21 3.58
N LEU A 139 -0.97 0.86 4.68
CA LEU A 139 0.34 1.51 4.87
C LEU A 139 1.11 0.80 5.97
N ILE A 140 2.33 0.33 5.68
CA ILE A 140 3.12 -0.44 6.65
C ILE A 140 4.60 -0.07 6.71
N GLY A 141 5.15 0.11 7.91
CA GLY A 141 6.60 0.26 8.12
C GLY A 141 6.98 1.49 8.95
N ASN A 142 7.85 2.35 8.41
CA ASN A 142 8.36 3.53 9.12
C ASN A 142 7.23 4.54 9.35
N GLY A 143 7.04 4.95 10.61
CA GLY A 143 5.98 5.88 11.01
C GLY A 143 5.99 7.21 10.25
N ALA A 144 7.16 7.72 9.83
CA ALA A 144 7.23 8.93 9.00
C ALA A 144 6.52 8.72 7.65
N MET A 145 6.80 7.61 6.96
CA MET A 145 6.14 7.28 5.69
C MET A 145 4.64 7.07 5.90
N VAL A 146 4.26 6.32 6.94
CA VAL A 146 2.85 6.04 7.23
C VAL A 146 2.09 7.34 7.53
N ASN A 147 2.67 8.26 8.31
CA ASN A 147 2.06 9.54 8.64
C ASN A 147 1.93 10.45 7.40
N GLU A 148 3.00 10.57 6.60
CA GLU A 148 2.99 11.32 5.33
C GLU A 148 1.89 10.81 4.38
N PHE A 149 1.83 9.49 4.17
CA PHE A 149 0.82 8.89 3.28
C PHE A 149 -0.58 9.00 3.83
N LYS A 150 -0.80 8.75 5.13
CA LYS A 150 -2.14 8.88 5.71
C LYS A 150 -2.66 10.32 5.55
N ALA A 151 -1.84 11.31 5.92
CA ALA A 151 -2.22 12.72 5.80
C ALA A 151 -2.45 13.12 4.33
N GLY A 152 -1.53 12.76 3.43
CA GLY A 152 -1.62 13.09 2.01
C GLY A 152 -2.80 12.43 1.31
N LEU A 153 -3.12 11.16 1.62
CA LEU A 153 -4.28 10.46 1.07
C LEU A 153 -5.58 11.13 1.50
N VAL A 154 -5.73 11.44 2.80
CA VAL A 154 -6.93 12.11 3.34
C VAL A 154 -7.08 13.51 2.77
N GLN A 155 -6.01 14.30 2.74
CA GLN A 155 -6.01 15.63 2.12
C GLN A 155 -6.32 15.55 0.61
N GLY A 156 -5.90 14.48 -0.06
CA GLY A 156 -6.22 14.20 -1.46
C GLY A 156 -7.65 13.70 -1.72
N GLY A 157 -8.48 13.56 -0.68
CA GLY A 157 -9.89 13.17 -0.80
C GLY A 157 -10.17 11.67 -0.62
N VAL A 158 -9.21 10.88 -0.14
CA VAL A 158 -9.45 9.48 0.26
C VAL A 158 -10.11 9.48 1.65
N PRO A 159 -11.30 8.87 1.81
CA PRO A 159 -11.91 8.76 3.14
C PRO A 159 -11.00 7.99 4.10
N GLU A 160 -10.88 8.45 5.35
CA GLU A 160 -10.02 7.79 6.34
C GLU A 160 -10.37 6.31 6.54
N ALA A 161 -11.66 5.94 6.41
CA ALA A 161 -12.12 4.56 6.46
C ALA A 161 -11.57 3.65 5.33
N ARG A 162 -10.94 4.21 4.30
CA ARG A 162 -10.24 3.51 3.21
C ARG A 162 -8.73 3.41 3.43
N VAL A 163 -8.24 3.76 4.62
CA VAL A 163 -6.81 3.72 4.96
C VAL A 163 -6.62 2.88 6.22
N THR A 164 -5.91 1.77 6.11
CA THR A 164 -5.44 0.98 7.26
C THR A 164 -3.93 1.11 7.40
N ILE A 165 -3.43 1.03 8.64
CA ILE A 165 -2.03 1.33 8.96
C ILE A 165 -1.43 0.28 9.88
N GLU A 166 -0.13 0.05 9.73
CA GLU A 166 0.71 -0.66 10.70
C GLU A 166 2.08 0.02 10.78
N MET A 167 2.44 0.51 11.96
CA MET A 167 3.72 1.21 12.16
C MET A 167 4.66 0.33 12.97
N TYR A 168 5.93 0.24 12.57
CA TYR A 168 6.92 -0.58 13.27
C TYR A 168 7.84 0.22 14.18
N PHE A 169 8.17 1.44 13.77
CA PHE A 169 9.02 2.34 14.54
C PHE A 169 8.77 3.78 14.09
N ASN A 170 9.28 4.74 14.85
CA ASN A 170 9.17 6.16 14.54
C ASN A 170 7.72 6.66 14.47
N HIS A 171 6.82 6.11 15.29
CA HIS A 171 5.37 6.40 15.31
C HIS A 171 5.02 7.88 15.54
N LYS A 172 5.92 8.63 16.19
CA LYS A 172 5.75 10.05 16.55
C LYS A 172 6.38 11.01 15.53
N ALA A 173 6.85 10.51 14.39
CA ALA A 173 7.40 11.39 13.37
C ALA A 173 6.31 12.28 12.81
N GLU A 174 6.53 13.59 12.87
CA GLU A 174 5.66 14.54 12.20
C GLU A 174 5.78 14.36 10.68
N PRO A 175 4.66 14.35 9.94
CA PRO A 175 4.69 14.22 8.48
C PRO A 175 5.35 15.45 7.86
N ASP A 176 6.20 15.25 6.85
CA ASP A 176 6.76 16.35 6.05
C ASP A 176 5.63 16.99 5.20
N PRO A 177 5.31 18.29 5.40
CA PRO A 177 4.25 18.95 4.65
C PRO A 177 4.45 18.88 3.13
N THR A 178 5.71 18.91 2.67
CA THR A 178 6.04 18.85 1.24
C THR A 178 5.65 17.48 0.65
N ALA A 179 5.93 16.40 1.40
CA ALA A 179 5.55 15.06 1.02
C ALA A 179 4.03 14.88 1.03
N VAL A 180 3.35 15.41 2.05
CA VAL A 180 1.89 15.39 2.17
C VAL A 180 1.23 16.08 0.98
N ASP A 181 1.67 17.28 0.63
CA ASP A 181 1.13 18.05 -0.48
C ASP A 181 1.38 17.38 -1.83
N ALA A 182 2.55 16.76 -2.02
CA ALA A 182 2.86 16.00 -3.24
C ALA A 182 1.92 14.79 -3.42
N ILE A 183 1.67 14.04 -2.34
CA ILE A 183 0.74 12.91 -2.32
C ILE A 183 -0.68 13.40 -2.59
N ALA A 184 -1.15 14.41 -1.85
CA ALA A 184 -2.50 14.96 -1.97
C ALA A 184 -2.79 15.49 -3.38
N THR A 185 -1.83 16.22 -3.96
CA THR A 185 -1.92 16.74 -5.33
C THR A 185 -2.04 15.60 -6.35
N THR A 186 -1.21 14.58 -6.20
CA THR A 186 -1.20 13.42 -7.11
C THR A 186 -2.53 12.66 -7.04
N VAL A 187 -3.02 12.38 -5.84
CA VAL A 187 -4.29 11.69 -5.60
C VAL A 187 -5.47 12.51 -6.13
N SER A 188 -5.53 13.79 -5.80
CA SER A 188 -6.59 14.70 -6.26
C SER A 188 -6.62 14.80 -7.79
N ALA A 189 -5.45 14.91 -8.42
CA ALA A 189 -5.33 14.94 -9.88
C ALA A 189 -5.77 13.62 -10.53
N ALA A 190 -5.41 12.47 -9.93
CA ALA A 190 -5.85 11.16 -10.40
C ALA A 190 -7.38 11.02 -10.33
N LEU A 191 -7.98 11.46 -9.22
CA LEU A 191 -9.44 11.48 -9.03
C LEU A 191 -10.13 12.44 -10.02
N ALA A 192 -9.56 13.61 -10.28
CA ALA A 192 -10.08 14.58 -11.25
C ALA A 192 -10.00 14.06 -12.69
N LYS A 193 -8.88 13.44 -13.11
CA LYS A 193 -8.75 12.81 -14.42
C LYS A 193 -9.73 11.66 -14.61
N ALA A 194 -9.97 10.87 -13.55
CA ALA A 194 -11.02 9.86 -13.55
C ALA A 194 -12.44 10.49 -13.68
N LYS A 195 -12.66 11.71 -13.18
CA LYS A 195 -13.91 12.47 -13.38
C LYS A 195 -14.17 12.78 -14.86
N ALA A 196 -13.15 13.24 -15.58
CA ALA A 196 -13.28 13.68 -16.99
C ALA A 196 -13.49 12.56 -18.01
N LYS A 197 -13.14 11.30 -17.68
CA LYS A 197 -13.23 10.14 -18.59
C LYS A 197 -14.56 9.35 -18.51
N ALA A 198 -15.52 9.76 -17.68
CA ALA A 198 -16.81 9.07 -17.61
C ALA A 198 -17.62 9.33 -18.91
N PRO A 199 -18.21 8.31 -19.54
CA PRO A 199 -19.04 8.52 -20.72
C PRO A 199 -20.22 9.42 -20.35
N ALA A 200 -20.55 10.36 -21.25
CA ALA A 200 -21.73 11.20 -21.11
C ALA A 200 -22.97 10.30 -20.92
N PRO A 201 -23.92 10.68 -20.05
CA PRO A 201 -25.15 9.93 -19.92
C PRO A 201 -25.81 9.87 -21.30
N VAL A 202 -26.07 8.65 -21.78
CA VAL A 202 -26.90 8.44 -22.97
C VAL A 202 -28.27 9.01 -22.62
N ALA A 203 -28.63 10.12 -23.27
CA ALA A 203 -29.95 10.70 -23.13
C ALA A 203 -30.99 9.66 -23.55
N ALA A 204 -31.98 9.44 -22.68
CA ALA A 204 -33.15 8.61 -22.95
C ALA A 204 -34.08 9.29 -23.96
#